data_AF-A0A4R2SBI9-F1
#
_entry.id   AF-A0A4R2SBI9-F1
#
_cell.length_a   1.000
_cell.length_b   1.000
_cell.length_c   1.000
_cell.angle_alpha   90.00
_cell.angle_beta   90.00
_cell.angle_gamma   90.00
#
_symmetry.space_group_name_H-M   'P 1'
#
loop_
_entity.id
_entity.type
_entity.pdbx_description
1 polymer ?
#
loop_
_entity_poly.entity_id
_entity_poly.type
_entity_poly.pdbx_seq_one_letter_code
_entity_poly.pdbx_strand_id
1 'polypeptide(L)'
;MADKQQFEAIVGDISRKLWSIFPEDAVEMRFEAQFHEWMQTAGVSQWTRRDGVRGQYVGFGSRPEEVEESIKFDLARMRTLDIFLPKRWNHVTVTLTENAKINFDYAYVDEIDQWPRLHLIGISGLDQVEATRDYGIPAADWRHVASEVLKIRRAEYEAARALGDTVIQHALVQTIKELQSRIEAAAI
;
A
#
# COMPACT_ATOMS: atom_id res chain seq x y z
N MET A 1 3.08 15.34 20.56
CA MET A 1 1.94 16.29 20.45
C MET A 1 1.98 17.05 19.12
N ALA A 2 3.14 17.55 18.67
CA ALA A 2 3.28 18.21 17.37
C ALA A 2 2.85 17.33 16.18
N ASP A 3 3.35 16.08 16.10
CA ASP A 3 3.04 15.19 14.98
C ASP A 3 1.57 14.79 14.87
N LYS A 4 0.87 14.67 15.99
CA LYS A 4 -0.58 14.39 15.98
C LYS A 4 -1.33 15.54 15.31
N GLN A 5 -0.99 16.78 15.67
CA GLN A 5 -1.63 17.95 15.08
C GLN A 5 -1.25 18.13 13.60
N GLN A 6 0.00 17.83 13.24
CA GLN A 6 0.43 17.82 11.84
C GLN A 6 -0.28 16.74 11.03
N PHE A 7 -0.39 15.52 11.57
CA PHE A 7 -1.14 14.44 10.96
C PHE A 7 -2.60 14.82 10.73
N GLU A 8 -3.29 15.32 11.75
CA GLU A 8 -4.68 15.77 11.65
C GLU A 8 -4.85 16.90 10.61
N ALA A 9 -3.91 17.84 10.54
CA ALA A 9 -3.90 18.90 9.54
C ALA A 9 -3.75 18.36 8.12
N ILE A 10 -2.81 17.44 7.90
CA ILE A 10 -2.58 16.81 6.59
C ILE A 10 -3.80 15.97 6.19
N VAL A 11 -4.39 15.20 7.10
CA VAL A 11 -5.62 14.44 6.84
C VAL A 11 -6.76 15.37 6.43
N GLY A 12 -6.92 16.50 7.12
CA GLY A 12 -7.93 17.51 6.77
C GLY A 12 -7.68 18.15 5.39
N ASP A 13 -6.42 18.41 5.05
CA ASP A 13 -6.03 18.92 3.73
C ASP A 13 -6.33 17.92 2.61
N ILE A 14 -5.96 16.64 2.80
CA ILE A 14 -6.24 15.56 1.84
C ILE A 14 -7.76 15.38 1.68
N SER A 15 -8.51 15.39 2.78
CA SER A 15 -9.97 15.25 2.77
C SER A 15 -10.64 16.34 1.94
N ARG A 16 -10.26 17.61 2.12
CA ARG A 16 -10.79 18.73 1.31
C ARG A 16 -10.46 18.60 -0.18
N LYS A 17 -9.22 18.19 -0.50
CA LYS A 17 -8.77 18.00 -1.89
C LYS A 17 -9.53 16.87 -2.56
N LEU A 18 -9.66 15.72 -1.91
CA LEU A 18 -10.45 14.60 -2.42
C LEU A 18 -11.93 15.00 -2.58
N TRP A 19 -12.49 15.73 -1.63
CA TRP A 19 -13.88 16.21 -1.74
C TRP A 19 -14.08 17.14 -2.96
N SER A 20 -13.09 17.95 -3.31
CA SER A 20 -13.18 18.86 -4.47
C SER A 20 -13.26 18.14 -5.83
N ILE A 21 -12.84 16.87 -5.87
CA ILE A 21 -12.89 16.01 -7.07
C ILE A 21 -13.81 14.81 -6.90
N PHE A 22 -14.59 14.77 -5.80
CA PHE A 22 -15.48 13.67 -5.49
C PHE A 22 -16.66 13.67 -6.47
N PRO A 23 -16.88 12.59 -7.24
CA PRO A 23 -17.95 12.57 -8.23
C PRO A 23 -19.34 12.65 -7.58
N GLU A 24 -20.27 13.40 -8.19
CA GLU A 24 -21.63 13.59 -7.66
C GLU A 24 -22.42 12.28 -7.52
N ASP A 25 -22.13 11.30 -8.37
CA ASP A 25 -22.78 9.98 -8.39
C ASP A 25 -22.06 8.93 -7.53
N ALA A 26 -20.91 9.28 -6.93
CA ALA A 26 -20.12 8.37 -6.13
C ALA A 26 -20.66 8.21 -4.71
N VAL A 27 -20.59 6.98 -4.19
CA VAL A 27 -20.77 6.68 -2.77
C VAL A 27 -19.42 6.50 -2.06
N GLU A 28 -18.39 6.11 -2.83
CA GLU A 28 -17.03 5.88 -2.35
C GLU A 28 -16.03 6.22 -3.46
N MET A 29 -14.95 6.92 -3.12
CA MET A 29 -13.81 7.18 -3.99
C MET A 29 -12.53 6.64 -3.36
N ARG A 30 -11.69 5.98 -4.17
CA ARG A 30 -10.40 5.43 -3.74
C ARG A 30 -9.26 6.15 -4.44
N PHE A 31 -8.33 6.64 -3.63
CA PHE A 31 -7.07 7.21 -4.06
C PHE A 31 -5.94 6.31 -3.61
N GLU A 32 -5.09 5.90 -4.53
CA GLU A 32 -3.97 4.98 -4.25
C GLU A 32 -2.66 5.71 -4.50
N ALA A 33 -1.68 5.48 -3.63
CA ALA A 33 -0.32 5.97 -3.85
C ALA A 33 0.73 4.95 -3.44
N GLN A 34 1.81 4.89 -4.22
CA GLN A 34 2.99 4.07 -3.99
C GLN A 34 4.24 4.95 -4.05
N PHE A 35 5.18 4.69 -3.17
CA PHE A 35 6.34 5.54 -2.98
C PHE A 35 7.60 4.72 -2.80
N HIS A 36 8.37 4.64 -3.89
CA HIS A 36 9.60 3.90 -3.99
C HIS A 36 10.71 4.84 -4.47
N GLU A 37 11.97 4.44 -4.27
CA GLU A 37 13.12 5.31 -4.60
C GLU A 37 13.13 5.67 -6.09
N TRP A 38 12.80 4.71 -6.95
CA TRP A 38 12.84 4.86 -8.41
C TRP A 38 11.49 5.24 -9.03
N MET A 39 10.39 5.19 -8.28
CA MET A 39 9.05 5.48 -8.80
C MET A 39 8.08 5.91 -7.69
N GLN A 40 7.31 6.96 -7.97
CA GLN A 40 6.17 7.35 -7.16
C GLN A 40 4.93 7.40 -8.04
N THR A 41 3.89 6.67 -7.66
CA THR A 41 2.60 6.69 -8.34
C THR A 41 1.54 7.19 -7.37
N ALA A 42 0.60 7.98 -7.85
CA ALA A 42 -0.53 8.44 -7.06
C ALA A 42 -1.71 8.76 -7.98
N GLY A 43 -2.93 8.57 -7.50
CA GLY A 43 -4.14 8.98 -8.21
C GLY A 43 -5.41 8.33 -7.72
N VAL A 44 -6.54 8.82 -8.19
CA VAL A 44 -7.81 8.12 -8.02
C VAL A 44 -7.77 6.85 -8.85
N SER A 45 -7.85 5.69 -8.18
CA SER A 45 -7.85 4.40 -8.87
C SER A 45 -9.23 4.06 -9.43
N GLN A 46 -10.28 4.34 -8.65
CA GLN A 46 -11.67 4.11 -9.00
C GLN A 46 -12.61 4.84 -8.03
N TRP A 47 -13.87 4.99 -8.43
CA TRP A 47 -14.97 5.27 -7.50
C TRP A 47 -16.12 4.29 -7.71
N THR A 48 -16.91 4.08 -6.68
CA THR A 48 -18.14 3.28 -6.73
C THR A 48 -19.32 4.23 -6.81
N ARG A 49 -20.20 4.02 -7.78
CA ARG A 49 -21.43 4.80 -7.96
C ARG A 49 -22.57 4.24 -7.12
N ARG A 50 -23.66 5.01 -6.97
CA ARG A 50 -24.87 4.58 -6.24
C ARG A 50 -25.52 3.31 -6.81
N ASP A 51 -25.36 3.05 -8.09
CA ASP A 51 -25.85 1.84 -8.78
C ASP A 51 -24.92 0.63 -8.60
N GLY A 52 -23.80 0.79 -7.87
CA GLY A 52 -22.80 -0.25 -7.64
C GLY A 52 -21.77 -0.40 -8.75
N VAL A 53 -21.87 0.38 -9.84
CA VAL A 53 -20.93 0.34 -10.95
C VAL A 53 -19.65 1.10 -10.61
N ARG A 54 -18.51 0.59 -11.07
CA ARG A 54 -17.22 1.28 -10.95
C ARG A 54 -17.13 2.42 -11.97
N GLY A 55 -16.91 3.62 -11.48
CA GLY A 55 -16.51 4.77 -12.27
C GLY A 55 -14.99 4.88 -12.40
N GLN A 56 -14.56 5.44 -13.52
CA GLN A 56 -13.17 5.75 -13.84
C GLN A 56 -13.13 6.99 -14.71
N TYR A 57 -12.03 7.73 -14.70
CA TYR A 57 -11.82 8.83 -15.63
C TYR A 57 -11.77 8.29 -17.06
N VAL A 58 -12.54 8.89 -17.98
CA VAL A 58 -12.62 8.47 -19.38
C VAL A 58 -12.05 9.58 -20.25
N GLY A 59 -10.97 9.26 -20.96
CA GLY A 59 -10.35 10.15 -21.94
C GLY A 59 -9.22 11.02 -21.38
N PHE A 60 -8.34 11.46 -22.28
CA PHE A 60 -7.19 12.32 -21.97
C PHE A 60 -7.65 13.68 -21.41
N GLY A 61 -6.99 14.16 -20.36
CA GLY A 61 -7.30 15.45 -19.72
C GLY A 61 -8.54 15.47 -18.82
N SER A 62 -9.26 14.35 -18.66
CA SER A 62 -10.38 14.24 -17.73
C SER A 62 -9.96 14.08 -16.26
N ARG A 63 -8.68 13.72 -16.05
CA ARG A 63 -8.11 13.43 -14.74
C ARG A 63 -7.71 14.73 -14.03
N PRO A 64 -8.06 14.94 -12.74
CA PRO A 64 -7.70 16.15 -12.01
C PRO A 64 -6.25 16.08 -11.51
N GLU A 65 -5.30 16.01 -12.45
CA GLU A 65 -3.88 15.74 -12.20
C GLU A 65 -3.27 16.70 -11.16
N GLU A 66 -3.62 17.99 -11.20
CA GLU A 66 -3.11 18.98 -10.24
C GLU A 66 -3.55 18.68 -8.79
N VAL A 67 -4.79 18.23 -8.60
CA VAL A 67 -5.32 17.88 -7.28
C VAL A 67 -4.66 16.59 -6.78
N GLU A 68 -4.52 15.60 -7.66
CA GLU A 68 -3.89 14.33 -7.31
C GLU A 68 -2.40 14.49 -6.97
N GLU A 69 -1.68 15.30 -7.73
CA GLU A 69 -0.27 15.62 -7.47
C GLU A 69 -0.12 16.36 -6.13
N SER A 70 -1.04 17.27 -5.83
CA SER A 70 -1.07 17.96 -4.53
C SER A 70 -1.30 16.99 -3.37
N ILE A 71 -2.22 16.02 -3.52
CA ILE A 71 -2.45 14.96 -2.53
C ILE A 71 -1.21 14.07 -2.39
N LYS A 72 -0.50 13.76 -3.49
CA LYS A 72 0.75 12.99 -3.45
C LYS A 72 1.79 13.68 -2.57
N PHE A 73 1.96 15.00 -2.69
CA PHE A 73 2.89 15.75 -1.85
C PHE A 73 2.48 15.73 -0.37
N ASP A 74 1.19 15.86 -0.07
CA ASP A 74 0.67 15.75 1.29
C ASP A 74 0.94 14.38 1.90
N LEU A 75 0.69 13.30 1.15
CA LEU A 75 1.00 11.94 1.56
C LEU A 75 2.50 11.72 1.74
N ALA A 76 3.33 12.29 0.86
CA ALA A 76 4.78 12.21 1.01
C ALA A 76 5.29 12.89 2.28
N ARG A 77 4.73 14.05 2.62
CA ARG A 77 4.98 14.75 3.88
C ARG A 77 4.45 13.95 5.08
N MET A 78 3.25 13.38 4.97
CA MET A 78 2.63 12.56 6.03
C MET A 78 3.53 11.40 6.43
N ARG A 79 4.11 10.67 5.47
CA ARG A 79 5.01 9.55 5.75
C ARG A 79 6.21 9.96 6.60
N THR A 80 6.68 11.21 6.50
CA THR A 80 7.90 11.65 7.19
C THR A 80 7.71 11.94 8.67
N LEU A 81 6.47 11.97 9.16
CA LEU A 81 6.16 12.15 10.57
C LEU A 81 6.72 11.01 11.43
N ASP A 82 7.14 11.32 12.65
CA ASP A 82 7.78 10.37 13.57
C ASP A 82 6.80 9.30 14.06
N ILE A 83 5.49 9.55 13.98
CA ILE A 83 4.44 8.55 14.26
C ILE A 83 4.52 7.31 13.36
N PHE A 84 5.22 7.40 12.23
CA PHE A 84 5.46 6.27 11.31
C PHE A 84 6.87 5.68 11.45
N LEU A 85 7.59 5.99 12.53
CA LEU A 85 8.85 5.30 12.85
C LEU A 85 8.57 3.96 13.56
N PRO A 86 9.47 2.97 13.43
CA PRO A 86 10.77 3.04 12.74
C PRO A 86 10.72 2.78 11.22
N LYS A 87 9.63 2.20 10.71
CA LYS A 87 9.47 1.86 9.29
C LYS A 87 8.34 2.68 8.69
N ARG A 88 8.64 3.45 7.65
CA ARG A 88 7.66 4.28 6.93
C ARG A 88 6.89 3.44 5.93
N TRP A 89 5.59 3.70 5.80
CA TRP A 89 4.77 3.05 4.78
C TRP A 89 5.16 3.56 3.40
N ASN A 90 4.99 2.70 2.40
CA ASN A 90 5.26 3.04 1.01
C ASN A 90 4.06 2.81 0.10
N HIS A 91 3.04 2.07 0.53
CA HIS A 91 1.75 2.02 -0.15
C HIS A 91 0.67 2.61 0.76
N VAL A 92 -0.29 3.32 0.17
CA VAL A 92 -1.47 3.81 0.88
C VAL A 92 -2.69 3.81 -0.04
N THR A 93 -3.82 3.33 0.49
CA THR A 93 -5.15 3.61 -0.06
C THR A 93 -5.85 4.60 0.85
N VAL A 94 -6.33 5.70 0.26
CA VAL A 94 -7.20 6.67 0.92
C VAL A 94 -8.60 6.48 0.38
N THR A 95 -9.54 6.16 1.27
CA THR A 95 -10.95 5.99 0.91
C THR A 95 -11.76 7.15 1.46
N LEU A 96 -12.51 7.84 0.60
CA LEU A 96 -13.46 8.89 0.98
C LEU A 96 -14.88 8.43 0.63
N THR A 97 -15.84 8.60 1.54
CA THR A 97 -17.26 8.27 1.30
C THR A 97 -18.12 9.51 1.12
N GLU A 98 -19.33 9.34 0.58
CA GLU A 98 -20.32 10.43 0.42
C GLU A 98 -20.72 11.12 1.74
N ASN A 99 -20.46 10.48 2.88
CA ASN A 99 -20.68 11.06 4.22
C ASN A 99 -19.43 11.79 4.76
N ALA A 100 -18.48 12.14 3.89
CA ALA A 100 -17.20 12.76 4.22
C ALA A 100 -16.34 11.96 5.22
N LYS A 101 -16.54 10.64 5.33
CA LYS A 101 -15.67 9.77 6.12
C LYS A 101 -14.44 9.42 5.32
N ILE A 102 -13.26 9.69 5.88
CA ILE A 102 -11.96 9.35 5.29
C ILE A 102 -11.29 8.22 6.07
N ASN A 103 -10.75 7.22 5.37
CA ASN A 103 -9.96 6.12 5.92
C ASN A 103 -8.64 5.99 5.18
N PHE A 104 -7.61 5.48 5.87
CA PHE A 104 -6.28 5.24 5.31
C PHE A 104 -5.86 3.81 5.61
N ASP A 105 -5.54 3.06 4.58
CA ASP A 105 -4.95 1.73 4.67
C ASP A 105 -3.50 1.79 4.22
N TYR A 106 -2.56 1.47 5.10
CA TYR A 106 -1.12 1.55 4.84
C TYR A 106 -0.52 0.16 4.66
N ALA A 107 0.50 0.06 3.79
CA ALA A 107 1.34 -1.14 3.74
C ALA A 107 2.83 -0.80 3.59
N TYR A 108 3.65 -1.80 3.94
CA TYR A 108 5.10 -1.72 4.03
C TYR A 108 5.71 -2.82 3.15
N VAL A 109 5.78 -2.58 1.84
CA VAL A 109 6.22 -3.57 0.85
C VAL A 109 7.72 -3.40 0.57
N ASP A 110 8.54 -4.42 0.84
CA ASP A 110 9.98 -4.31 0.60
C ASP A 110 10.28 -4.08 -0.89
N GLU A 111 11.39 -3.43 -1.22
CA GLU A 111 11.69 -3.02 -2.60
C GLU A 111 11.77 -4.18 -3.58
N ILE A 112 12.42 -5.27 -3.18
CA ILE A 112 12.49 -6.51 -3.96
C ILE A 112 11.12 -7.18 -4.14
N ASP A 113 10.16 -6.85 -3.29
CA ASP A 113 8.84 -7.48 -3.24
C ASP A 113 7.78 -6.74 -4.05
N GLN A 114 8.18 -5.71 -4.78
CA GLN A 114 7.28 -4.87 -5.57
C GLN A 114 7.05 -5.44 -6.96
N TRP A 115 5.83 -5.23 -7.47
CA TRP A 115 5.47 -5.59 -8.84
C TRP A 115 4.48 -4.59 -9.43
N PRO A 116 4.57 -4.27 -10.74
CA PRO A 116 3.55 -3.49 -11.40
C PRO A 116 2.15 -4.10 -11.20
N ARG A 117 1.16 -3.26 -10.90
CA ARG A 117 -0.25 -3.64 -10.62
C ARG A 117 -0.53 -4.29 -9.27
N LEU A 118 0.48 -4.54 -8.43
CA LEU A 118 0.24 -4.86 -7.03
C LEU A 118 0.13 -3.59 -6.19
N HIS A 119 -0.88 -3.53 -5.34
CA HIS A 119 -1.09 -2.42 -4.41
C HIS A 119 -1.43 -2.97 -3.02
N LEU A 120 -0.89 -2.33 -1.98
CA LEU A 120 -0.86 -2.79 -0.58
C LEU A 120 -0.29 -4.20 -0.29
N ILE A 121 0.09 -4.97 -1.31
CA ILE A 121 0.65 -6.33 -1.20
C ILE A 121 1.92 -6.45 -2.04
N GLY A 122 2.86 -7.28 -1.60
CA GLY A 122 4.06 -7.66 -2.37
C GLY A 122 3.90 -9.00 -3.07
N ILE A 123 4.84 -9.35 -3.96
CA ILE A 123 4.88 -10.62 -4.70
C ILE A 123 4.81 -11.82 -3.75
N SER A 124 5.60 -11.76 -2.67
CA SER A 124 5.69 -12.77 -1.63
C SER A 124 4.41 -12.91 -0.82
N GLY A 125 3.45 -11.99 -0.96
CA GLY A 125 2.11 -12.08 -0.40
C GLY A 125 1.19 -13.02 -1.17
N LEU A 126 1.51 -13.33 -2.43
CA LEU A 126 0.70 -14.15 -3.32
C LEU A 126 1.16 -15.60 -3.31
N ASP A 127 0.26 -16.52 -3.64
CA ASP A 127 0.65 -17.88 -4.05
C ASP A 127 1.26 -17.85 -5.46
N GLN A 128 2.20 -18.75 -5.77
CA GLN A 128 2.88 -18.74 -7.08
C GLN A 128 1.89 -18.86 -8.26
N VAL A 129 0.84 -19.67 -8.10
CA VAL A 129 -0.20 -19.85 -9.13
C VAL A 129 -0.97 -18.55 -9.35
N GLU A 130 -1.37 -17.87 -8.27
CA GLU A 130 -2.03 -16.56 -8.32
C GLU A 130 -1.12 -15.52 -8.98
N ALA A 131 0.13 -15.42 -8.52
CA ALA A 131 1.14 -14.51 -9.04
C ALA A 131 1.32 -14.66 -10.56
N THR A 132 1.41 -15.91 -11.04
CA THR A 132 1.59 -16.21 -12.45
C THR A 132 0.32 -15.92 -13.26
N ARG A 133 -0.84 -16.42 -12.80
CA ARG A 133 -2.10 -16.35 -13.53
C ARG A 133 -2.66 -14.93 -13.61
N ASP A 134 -2.70 -14.23 -12.48
CA ASP A 134 -3.46 -12.99 -12.35
C ASP A 134 -2.59 -11.75 -12.57
N TYR A 135 -1.30 -11.85 -12.22
CA TYR A 135 -0.36 -10.72 -12.26
C TYR A 135 0.75 -10.88 -13.30
N GLY A 136 0.84 -12.05 -13.94
CA GLY A 136 1.85 -12.35 -14.97
C GLY A 136 3.27 -12.39 -14.42
N ILE A 137 3.43 -12.62 -13.12
CA ILE A 137 4.74 -12.74 -12.47
C ILE A 137 5.34 -14.10 -12.85
N PRO A 138 6.49 -14.16 -13.51
CA PRO A 138 7.13 -15.44 -13.83
C PRO A 138 7.39 -16.26 -12.56
N ALA A 139 7.12 -17.57 -12.62
CA ALA A 139 7.29 -18.46 -11.48
C ALA A 139 8.72 -18.43 -10.87
N ALA A 140 9.73 -18.22 -11.71
CA ALA A 140 11.12 -18.05 -11.30
C ALA A 140 11.34 -16.75 -10.51
N ASP A 141 10.77 -15.64 -10.99
CA ASP A 141 10.85 -14.33 -10.31
C ASP A 141 10.11 -14.37 -8.98
N TRP A 142 8.89 -14.94 -8.94
CA TRP A 142 8.16 -15.15 -7.69
C TRP A 142 9.00 -15.93 -6.67
N ARG A 143 9.62 -17.04 -7.10
CA ARG A 143 10.43 -17.89 -6.22
C ARG A 143 11.68 -17.16 -5.73
N HIS A 144 12.34 -16.40 -6.59
CA HIS A 144 13.50 -15.59 -6.22
C HIS A 144 13.10 -14.56 -5.16
N VAL A 145 12.08 -13.75 -5.43
CA VAL A 145 11.60 -12.70 -4.53
C VAL A 145 11.12 -13.27 -3.19
N ALA A 146 10.27 -14.31 -3.21
CA ALA A 146 9.79 -14.96 -1.99
C ALA A 146 10.94 -15.49 -1.13
N SER A 147 11.99 -16.04 -1.75
CA SER A 147 13.17 -16.53 -1.04
C SER A 147 13.98 -15.40 -0.41
N GLU A 148 14.15 -14.27 -1.11
CA GLU A 148 14.86 -13.11 -0.56
C GLU A 148 14.07 -12.44 0.57
N VAL A 149 12.74 -12.28 0.43
CA VAL A 149 11.88 -11.77 1.49
C VAL A 149 11.93 -12.69 2.72
N LEU A 150 11.96 -14.02 2.54
CA LEU A 150 12.12 -14.96 3.65
C LEU A 150 13.44 -14.74 4.41
N LYS A 151 14.54 -14.47 3.69
CA LYS A 151 15.84 -14.14 4.32
C LYS A 151 15.75 -12.84 5.11
N ILE A 152 15.12 -11.81 4.54
CA ILE A 152 14.91 -10.51 5.21
C ILE A 152 14.12 -10.70 6.51
N ARG A 153 12.97 -11.39 6.46
CA ARG A 153 12.12 -11.63 7.64
C ARG A 153 12.84 -12.42 8.73
N ARG A 154 13.67 -13.41 8.35
CA ARG A 154 14.51 -14.15 9.30
C ARG A 154 15.56 -13.26 9.97
N ALA A 155 16.20 -12.37 9.21
CA ALA A 155 17.15 -11.40 9.76
C ALA A 155 16.46 -10.40 10.71
N GLU A 156 15.28 -9.89 10.35
CA GLU A 156 14.45 -9.05 11.21
C GLU A 156 14.06 -9.77 12.51
N TYR A 157 13.76 -11.07 12.43
CA TYR A 157 13.42 -11.88 13.59
C TYR A 157 14.60 -12.02 14.55
N GLU A 158 15.80 -12.34 14.05
CA GLU A 158 16.98 -12.43 14.91
C GLU A 158 17.36 -11.08 15.51
N ALA A 159 17.18 -9.98 14.78
CA ALA A 159 17.36 -8.63 15.32
C ALA A 159 16.36 -8.32 16.45
N ALA A 160 15.07 -8.62 16.24
CA ALA A 160 14.03 -8.45 17.27
C ALA A 160 14.29 -9.34 18.49
N ARG A 161 14.80 -10.56 18.27
CA ARG A 161 15.23 -11.49 19.32
C ARG A 161 16.39 -10.93 20.15
N ALA A 162 17.41 -10.37 19.49
CA ALA A 162 18.55 -9.74 20.17
C ALA A 162 18.14 -8.52 20.99
N LEU A 163 17.13 -7.77 20.54
CA LEU A 163 16.56 -6.62 21.25
C LEU A 163 15.54 -6.99 22.34
N GLY A 164 15.13 -8.27 22.43
CA GLY A 164 14.10 -8.72 23.36
C GLY A 164 12.67 -8.25 23.01
N ASP A 165 12.42 -7.82 21.77
CA ASP A 165 11.11 -7.37 21.31
C ASP A 165 10.21 -8.57 20.98
N THR A 166 9.45 -9.04 21.97
CA THR A 166 8.61 -10.23 21.85
C THR A 166 7.39 -10.04 20.92
N VAL A 167 6.93 -8.80 20.75
CA VAL A 167 5.79 -8.46 19.89
C VAL A 167 6.20 -8.61 18.43
N ILE A 168 7.32 -8.00 18.04
CA ILE A 168 7.85 -8.11 16.68
C ILE A 168 8.24 -9.56 16.38
N GLN A 169 8.87 -10.26 17.33
CA GLN A 169 9.21 -11.68 17.17
C GLN A 169 7.98 -12.53 16.85
N HIS A 170 6.87 -12.37 17.59
CA HIS A 170 5.67 -13.17 17.38
C HIS A 170 5.06 -12.93 15.99
N ALA A 171 4.99 -11.65 15.57
CA ALA A 171 4.49 -11.29 14.25
C ALA A 171 5.35 -11.93 13.13
N LEU A 172 6.68 -11.83 13.25
CA LEU A 172 7.60 -12.37 12.25
C LEU A 172 7.57 -13.90 12.17
N VAL A 173 7.37 -14.61 13.28
CA VAL A 173 7.27 -16.08 13.27
C VAL A 173 6.12 -16.57 12.39
N GLN A 174 4.95 -15.93 12.48
CA GLN A 174 3.81 -16.31 11.64
C GLN A 174 4.10 -16.02 10.16
N THR A 175 4.57 -14.82 9.84
CA THR A 175 4.91 -14.44 8.47
C THR A 175 5.96 -15.36 7.86
N ILE A 176 7.02 -15.70 8.60
CA ILE A 176 8.07 -16.64 8.15
C ILE A 176 7.46 -18.01 7.86
N LYS A 177 6.62 -18.53 8.76
CA LYS A 177 5.99 -19.84 8.59
C LYS A 177 5.08 -19.90 7.37
N GLU A 178 4.23 -18.89 7.20
CA GLU A 178 3.30 -18.80 6.06
C GLU A 178 4.04 -18.65 4.74
N LEU A 179 5.07 -17.81 4.68
CA LEU A 179 5.88 -17.65 3.47
C LEU A 179 6.66 -18.92 3.12
N GLN A 180 7.27 -19.57 4.12
CA GLN A 180 7.97 -20.83 3.92
C GLN A 180 7.03 -21.92 3.40
N SER A 181 5.83 -22.05 3.97
CA SER A 181 4.83 -23.01 3.50
C SER A 181 4.44 -22.78 2.04
N ARG A 182 4.30 -21.53 1.60
CA ARG A 182 3.97 -21.21 0.20
C ARG A 182 5.11 -21.55 -0.75
N ILE A 183 6.35 -21.28 -0.36
CA ILE A 183 7.54 -21.64 -1.15
C ILE A 183 7.66 -23.16 -1.31
N GLU A 184 7.42 -23.90 -0.23
CA GLU A 184 7.44 -25.37 -0.22
C GLU A 184 6.31 -25.96 -1.08
N ALA A 185 5.09 -25.42 -0.97
CA ALA A 185 3.95 -25.85 -1.78
C ALA A 185 4.18 -25.64 -3.29
N ALA A 186 4.90 -24.59 -3.68
CA ALA A 186 5.25 -24.32 -5.07
C ALA A 186 6.35 -25.25 -5.64
N ALA A 187 7.04 -26.02 -4.79
CA ALA A 187 8.13 -26.91 -5.20
C ALA A 187 7.65 -28.33 -5.57
N ILE A 188 6.36 -28.61 -5.39
CA ILE A 188 5.67 -29.87 -5.70
C ILE A 188 5.02 -29.75 -7.07
#